data_AF-A0A2J5U010-F1
#
_entry.id   AF-A0A2J5U010-F1
#
_cell.length_a   1.000
_cell.length_b   1.000
_cell.length_c   1.000
_cell.angle_alpha   90.00
_cell.angle_beta   90.00
_cell.angle_gamma   90.00
#
_symmetry.space_group_name_H-M   'P 1'
#
loop_
_entity.id
_entity.type
_entity.pdbx_description
1 polymer ?
#
loop_
_entity_poly.entity_id
_entity_poly.type
_entity_poly.pdbx_seq_one_letter_code
_entity_poly.pdbx_strand_id
1 'polypeptide(L)'
;MDIRKLLERIHEVKDRLERANRIITICGDECHSSGILAEDGHRECYLKVDSSEIKELAERQKVQLESELEQLEEAKKTAERVLTGLLPEIKQNA
;
A
#
# COMPACT_ATOMS: atom_id res chain seq x y z
N MET A 1 9.85 -17.31 -9.53
CA MET A 1 9.49 -16.01 -8.94
C MET A 1 10.72 -15.12 -9.03
N ASP A 2 10.62 -13.94 -9.66
CA ASP A 2 11.76 -13.03 -9.82
C ASP A 2 11.91 -12.18 -8.55
N ILE A 3 13.06 -12.29 -7.87
CA ILE A 3 13.33 -11.57 -6.62
C ILE A 3 13.29 -10.05 -6.81
N ARG A 4 13.60 -9.55 -8.00
CA ARG A 4 13.52 -8.11 -8.31
C ARG A 4 12.07 -7.64 -8.29
N LYS A 5 11.18 -8.38 -8.95
CA LYS A 5 9.74 -8.09 -8.96
C LYS A 5 9.13 -8.12 -7.55
N LEU A 6 9.60 -9.04 -6.70
CA LEU A 6 9.17 -9.10 -5.31
C LEU A 6 9.61 -7.86 -4.52
N LEU A 7 10.86 -7.42 -4.68
CA LEU A 7 11.38 -6.22 -4.03
C LEU A 7 10.69 -4.94 -4.52
N GLU A 8 10.44 -4.84 -5.83
CA GLU A 8 9.67 -3.75 -6.44
C GLU A 8 8.26 -3.70 -5.83
N ARG A 9 7.58 -4.84 -5.73
CA ARG A 9 6.24 -4.90 -5.16
C ARG A 9 6.21 -4.51 -3.67
N ILE A 10 7.19 -4.96 -2.89
CA ILE A 10 7.35 -4.54 -1.48
C ILE A 10 7.50 -3.03 -1.39
N HIS A 11 8.29 -2.43 -2.27
CA HIS A 11 8.51 -0.98 -2.29
C HIS A 11 7.21 -0.23 -2.63
N GLU A 12 6.47 -0.67 -3.65
CA GLU A 12 5.17 -0.10 -4.02
C GLU A 12 4.16 -0.17 -2.86
N VAL A 13 4.09 -1.29 -2.16
CA VAL A 13 3.16 -1.46 -1.03
C VAL A 13 3.55 -0.55 0.14
N LYS A 14 4.84 -0.41 0.44
CA LYS A 14 5.33 0.51 1.49
C LYS A 14 5.00 1.97 1.17
N ASP A 15 5.23 2.40 -0.07
CA ASP A 15 4.91 3.75 -0.54
C ASP A 15 3.39 4.04 -0.50
N ARG A 16 2.55 3.06 -0.89
CA ARG A 16 1.09 3.17 -0.74
C ARG A 16 0.66 3.26 0.73
N LEU A 17 1.32 2.52 1.61
CA LEU A 17 1.03 2.51 3.05
C LEU A 17 1.44 3.82 3.72
N GLU A 18 2.57 4.42 3.30
CA GLU A 18 2.98 5.76 3.71
C GLU A 18 1.93 6.81 3.31
N ARG A 19 1.43 6.75 2.07
CA ARG A 19 0.34 7.63 1.63
C ARG A 19 -0.94 7.46 2.45
N ALA A 20 -1.35 6.23 2.72
CA ALA A 20 -2.53 5.96 3.54
C ALA A 20 -2.38 6.54 4.95
N ASN A 21 -1.24 6.33 5.60
CA ASN A 21 -0.94 6.93 6.91
C ASN A 21 -0.98 8.46 6.86
N ARG A 22 -0.39 9.07 5.83
CA ARG A 22 -0.41 10.53 5.67
C ARG A 22 -1.84 11.08 5.55
N ILE A 23 -2.71 10.41 4.80
CA ILE A 23 -4.12 10.80 4.66
C ILE A 23 -4.84 10.70 6.02
N ILE A 24 -4.61 9.62 6.76
CA ILE A 24 -5.20 9.41 8.10
C ILE A 24 -4.78 10.55 9.05
N THR A 25 -3.51 10.93 9.05
CA THR A 25 -3.00 12.05 9.86
C THR A 25 -3.65 13.37 9.48
N ILE A 26 -3.71 13.70 8.19
CA ILE A 26 -4.34 14.94 7.70
C ILE A 26 -5.81 15.00 8.14
N CYS A 27 -6.55 13.91 8.00
CA CYS A 27 -7.96 13.84 8.38
C CYS A 27 -8.20 13.86 9.90
N GLY A 28 -7.18 13.55 10.71
CA GLY A 28 -7.26 13.52 12.17
C GLY A 28 -7.03 14.89 12.84
N ASP A 29 -6.03 15.64 12.37
CA ASP A 29 -5.53 16.82 13.11
C ASP A 29 -5.62 18.15 12.34
N GLU A 30 -5.64 18.14 10.99
CA GLU A 30 -5.35 19.34 10.18
C GLU A 30 -6.36 19.62 9.05
N CYS A 31 -7.48 18.89 8.99
CA CYS A 31 -8.40 18.99 7.87
C CYS A 31 -9.38 20.17 8.01
N HIS A 32 -9.07 21.30 7.38
CA HIS A 32 -9.99 22.46 7.27
C HIS A 32 -11.11 22.24 6.23
N SER A 33 -10.83 21.48 5.17
CA SER A 33 -11.81 21.11 4.14
C SER A 33 -11.37 19.85 3.42
N SER A 34 -12.31 18.91 3.23
CA SER A 34 -12.11 17.65 2.51
C SER A 34 -13.12 17.51 1.37
N GLY A 35 -12.67 16.94 0.24
CA GLY A 35 -13.50 16.82 -0.94
C GLY A 35 -12.73 16.40 -2.18
N ILE A 36 -13.46 16.12 -3.24
CA ILE A 36 -12.94 15.78 -4.56
C ILE A 36 -12.95 17.06 -5.39
N LEU A 37 -11.78 17.51 -5.79
CA LEU A 37 -11.62 18.61 -6.74
C LEU A 37 -11.52 18.02 -8.16
N ALA A 38 -12.47 18.37 -9.01
CA ALA A 38 -12.43 18.09 -10.44
C ALA A 38 -12.25 19.40 -11.21
N GLU A 39 -11.12 19.52 -11.90
CA GLU A 39 -10.87 20.60 -12.85
C GLU A 39 -11.24 20.13 -14.26
N ASP A 40 -12.17 20.82 -14.91
CA ASP A 40 -12.37 20.72 -16.36
C ASP A 40 -12.29 22.11 -16.96
N GLY A 41 -11.18 22.40 -17.66
CA GLY A 41 -10.89 23.50 -18.61
C GLY A 41 -11.21 24.94 -18.21
N HIS A 42 -12.43 25.19 -17.71
CA HIS A 42 -12.99 26.47 -17.32
C HIS A 42 -13.88 26.43 -16.05
N ARG A 43 -14.05 25.28 -15.38
CA ARG A 43 -14.78 25.18 -14.10
C ARG A 43 -14.11 24.19 -13.13
N GLU A 44 -13.82 24.68 -11.93
CA GLU A 44 -13.53 23.84 -10.78
C GLU A 44 -14.85 23.38 -10.15
N CYS A 45 -15.05 22.06 -10.06
CA CYS A 45 -16.14 21.48 -9.30
C CYS A 45 -15.57 20.83 -8.04
N TYR A 46 -15.97 21.35 -6.88
CA TYR A 46 -15.57 20.81 -5.59
C TYR A 46 -16.74 20.05 -4.96
N LEU A 47 -16.63 18.72 -4.91
CA LEU A 47 -17.57 17.88 -4.18
C LEU A 47 -17.06 17.69 -2.76
N LYS A 48 -17.74 18.32 -1.79
CA LYS A 48 -17.41 18.15 -0.37
C LYS A 48 -17.65 16.71 0.05
N VAL A 49 -16.67 16.13 0.72
CA VAL A 49 -16.73 14.79 1.32
C VAL A 49 -16.31 14.93 2.78
N ASP A 50 -16.96 14.20 3.68
CA ASP A 50 -16.59 14.26 5.10
C ASP A 50 -15.20 13.68 5.33
N SER A 51 -14.37 14.37 6.13
CA SER A 51 -13.01 13.91 6.45
C SER A 51 -13.03 12.57 7.19
N SER A 52 -14.10 12.26 7.93
CA SER A 52 -14.28 10.95 8.58
C SER A 52 -14.45 9.82 7.56
N GLU A 53 -15.20 10.03 6.47
CA GLU A 53 -15.37 9.05 5.40
C GLU A 53 -14.05 8.79 4.67
N ILE A 54 -13.29 9.85 4.38
CA ILE A 54 -11.96 9.73 3.76
C ILE A 54 -11.00 8.98 4.69
N LYS A 55 -11.01 9.31 5.99
CA LYS A 55 -10.19 8.64 7.00
C LYS A 55 -10.52 7.15 7.09
N GLU A 56 -11.79 6.79 7.17
CA GLU A 56 -12.23 5.40 7.25
C GLU A 56 -11.77 4.60 6.02
N LEU A 57 -11.90 5.17 4.82
CA LEU A 57 -11.39 4.53 3.60
C LEU A 57 -9.87 4.33 3.63
N ALA A 58 -9.12 5.33 4.11
CA ALA A 58 -7.68 5.23 4.24
C ALA A 58 -7.26 4.19 5.29
N GLU A 59 -7.97 4.08 6.41
CA GLU A 59 -7.74 3.06 7.44
C GLU A 59 -7.99 1.64 6.91
N ARG A 60 -9.08 1.44 6.15
CA ARG A 60 -9.35 0.15 5.49
C ARG A 60 -8.26 -0.22 4.48
N GLN A 61 -7.81 0.74 3.68
CA GLN A 61 -6.70 0.51 2.74
C GLN A 61 -5.40 0.17 3.47
N LYS A 62 -5.11 0.86 4.58
CA LYS A 62 -3.93 0.58 5.40
C LYS A 62 -3.91 -0.87 5.88
N VAL A 63 -5.00 -1.37 6.45
CA VAL A 63 -5.09 -2.76 6.95
C VAL A 63 -4.83 -3.77 5.82
N GLN A 64 -5.38 -3.52 4.63
CA GLN A 64 -5.15 -4.39 3.46
C GLN A 64 -3.69 -4.37 3.02
N LEU A 65 -3.06 -3.19 2.98
CA LEU A 65 -1.65 -3.02 2.61
C LEU A 65 -0.70 -3.63 3.64
N GLU A 66 -1.01 -3.54 4.93
CA GLU A 66 -0.24 -4.17 6.00
C GLU A 66 -0.25 -5.70 5.85
N SER A 67 -1.42 -6.28 5.57
CA SER A 67 -1.55 -7.73 5.31
C SER A 67 -0.83 -8.16 4.03
N GLU A 68 -0.93 -7.39 2.94
CA GLU A 68 -0.19 -7.66 1.70
C GLU A 68 1.33 -7.59 1.94
N LEU A 69 1.79 -6.59 2.71
CA LEU A 69 3.20 -6.41 3.01
C LEU A 69 3.77 -7.58 3.82
N GLU A 70 3.03 -8.05 4.84
CA GLU A 70 3.42 -9.20 5.65
C GLU A 70 3.65 -10.44 4.78
N GLN A 71 2.70 -10.74 3.87
CA GLN A 71 2.83 -11.87 2.94
C GLN A 71 4.04 -11.73 2.01
N LEU A 72 4.32 -10.52 1.51
CA LEU A 72 5.46 -10.26 0.64
C LEU A 72 6.80 -10.39 1.39
N GLU A 73 6.86 -9.93 2.64
CA GLU A 73 8.06 -10.07 3.47
C GLU A 73 8.33 -11.55 3.85
N GLU A 74 7.28 -12.34 4.09
CA GLU A 74 7.40 -13.79 4.25
C GLU A 74 7.91 -14.48 2.98
N ALA A 75 7.38 -14.11 1.82
CA ALA A 75 7.83 -14.61 0.54
C ALA A 75 9.30 -14.26 0.28
N LYS A 76 9.73 -13.05 0.67
CA LYS A 76 11.12 -12.60 0.56
C LYS A 76 12.04 -13.44 1.45
N LYS A 77 11.67 -13.63 2.71
CA LYS A 77 12.42 -14.46 3.66
C LYS A 77 12.56 -15.90 3.16
N THR A 78 11.50 -16.45 2.56
CA THR A 78 11.53 -17.78 1.98
C THR A 78 12.48 -17.85 0.78
N ALA A 79 12.44 -16.86 -0.12
CA ALA A 79 13.35 -16.78 -1.25
C ALA A 79 14.83 -16.67 -0.80
N GLU A 80 15.12 -15.84 0.21
CA GLU A 80 16.45 -15.71 0.80
C GLU A 80 16.96 -17.03 1.41
N ARG A 81 16.08 -17.78 2.09
CA ARG A 81 16.42 -19.10 2.65
C ARG A 81 16.71 -20.15 1.59
N VAL A 82 16.01 -20.11 0.46
CA VAL A 82 16.29 -20.99 -0.70
C VAL A 82 17.64 -20.62 -1.32
N LEU A 83 17.90 -19.33 -1.55
CA LEU A 83 19.16 -18.85 -2.13
C LEU A 83 20.39 -19.17 -1.26
N THR A 84 20.23 -19.17 0.06
CA THR A 84 21.30 -19.50 1.02
C THR A 84 21.49 -21.00 1.25
N GLY A 85 20.73 -21.86 0.55
CA GLY A 85 20.81 -23.32 0.72
C GLY A 85 20.28 -23.82 2.07
N LEU A 86 19.59 -22.97 2.83
CA LEU A 86 19.00 -23.30 4.14
C LEU A 86 17.63 -23.98 4.03
N LEU A 87 17.08 -24.09 2.82
CA LEU A 87 15.93 -24.91 2.47
C LEU A 87 16.33 -25.87 1.36
N PRO A 88 15.91 -27.15 1.40
CA PRO A 88 16.16 -28.06 0.28
C PRO A 88 15.54 -27.47 -0.97
N GLU A 89 16.28 -27.47 -2.09
CA GLU A 89 15.77 -27.06 -3.39
C GLU A 89 14.43 -27.77 -3.61
N ILE A 90 13.36 -26.99 -3.77
CA ILE A 90 12.08 -27.52 -4.22
C ILE A 90 12.35 -27.99 -5.64
N LYS A 91 12.68 -29.28 -5.80
CA LYS A 91 12.81 -29.92 -7.10
C LYS A 91 11.50 -29.70 -7.83
N GLN A 92 11.50 -28.78 -8.79
CA GLN A 92 10.47 -28.73 -9.81
C GLN A 92 10.64 -30.02 -10.61
N ASN A 93 9.83 -31.03 -10.27
CA ASN A 93 9.68 -32.17 -11.14
C ASN A 93 9.08 -31.67 -12.47
N ALA A 94 9.67 -32.19 -13.54
CA ALA A 94 9.48 -31.88 -14.96
C ALA A 94 8.01 -31.72 -15.42
#